data_AF-A0A6M6BF64-F1
#
_entry.id   AF-A0A6M6BF64-F1
#
_cell.length_a   1.000
_cell.length_b   1.000
_cell.length_c   1.000
_cell.angle_alpha   90.00
_cell.angle_beta   90.00
_cell.angle_gamma   90.00
#
_symmetry.space_group_name_H-M   'P 1'
#
loop_
_entity.id
_entity.type
_entity.pdbx_description
1 polymer ?
#
loop_
_entity_poly.entity_id
_entity_poly.type
_entity_poly.pdbx_seq_one_letter_code
_entity_poly.pdbx_strand_id
1 'polypeptide(L)'
;MPYESGTSGNPTGRPVGSPNKATAAARETIAAALAGANAEKLAAELDTLTGKDYIDAYVKLAEFITPKLQRTALSAEQERSPRKVTITIGGTPEQREANIQAAHYLTGGKE
;
A
#
# COMPACT_ATOMS: atom_id res chain seq x y z
N MET A 1 49.55 -11.31 -11.69
CA MET A 1 48.88 -10.55 -12.76
C MET A 1 48.57 -9.16 -12.20
N PRO A 2 48.93 -8.07 -12.89
CA PRO A 2 48.68 -6.72 -12.41
C PRO A 2 47.18 -6.39 -12.52
N TYR A 3 46.62 -5.74 -11.49
CA TYR A 3 45.22 -5.27 -11.49
C TYR A 3 45.10 -3.99 -12.32
N GLU A 4 44.07 -3.88 -13.15
CA GLU A 4 43.77 -2.65 -13.90
C GLU A 4 43.20 -1.57 -12.97
N SER A 5 43.79 -0.38 -13.01
CA SER A 5 43.33 0.77 -12.23
C SER A 5 41.92 1.17 -12.66
N GLY A 6 40.96 1.07 -11.74
CA GLY A 6 39.54 1.40 -12.00
C GLY A 6 38.62 0.18 -12.00
N THR A 7 39.17 -1.04 -12.04
CA THR A 7 38.39 -2.28 -12.01
C THR A 7 38.57 -2.94 -10.64
N SER A 8 37.47 -3.08 -9.89
CA SER A 8 37.47 -3.82 -8.63
C SER A 8 38.01 -5.23 -8.86
N GLY A 9 39.02 -5.64 -8.10
CA GLY A 9 39.55 -7.02 -8.09
C GLY A 9 38.53 -8.06 -7.61
N ASN A 10 37.38 -7.63 -7.11
CA ASN A 10 36.21 -8.45 -6.83
C ASN A 10 35.00 -7.96 -7.67
N PRO A 11 34.91 -8.37 -8.95
CA PRO A 11 33.84 -7.93 -9.86
C PRO A 11 32.44 -8.43 -9.46
N THR A 12 32.36 -9.50 -8.67
CA THR A 12 31.07 -10.04 -8.17
C THR A 12 30.65 -9.46 -6.82
N GLY A 13 31.51 -8.64 -6.19
CA GLY A 13 31.20 -7.89 -4.98
C GLY A 13 30.61 -8.74 -3.85
N ARG A 14 29.95 -8.08 -2.89
CA ARG A 14 29.04 -8.76 -1.97
C ARG A 14 27.67 -8.87 -2.65
N PRO A 15 27.02 -10.05 -2.67
CA PRO A 15 25.72 -10.20 -3.31
C PRO A 15 24.70 -9.21 -2.72
N VAL A 16 23.96 -8.53 -3.60
CA VAL A 16 22.88 -7.62 -3.22
C VAL A 16 21.86 -8.38 -2.37
N GLY A 17 21.54 -7.85 -1.19
CA GLY A 17 20.64 -8.49 -0.23
C GLY A 17 21.30 -9.40 0.80
N SER A 18 22.63 -9.59 0.75
CA SER A 18 23.35 -10.32 1.80
C SER A 18 23.22 -9.59 3.15
N PRO A 19 22.53 -10.15 4.15
CA PRO A 19 22.28 -9.46 5.42
C PRO A 19 23.60 -9.13 6.11
N ASN A 20 23.69 -7.91 6.67
CA ASN A 20 24.86 -7.51 7.46
C ASN A 20 25.09 -8.53 8.59
N LYS A 21 26.32 -9.02 8.75
CA LYS A 21 26.66 -10.08 9.71
C LYS A 21 26.28 -9.67 11.15
N ALA A 22 26.46 -8.40 11.49
CA ALA A 22 26.04 -7.86 12.78
C ALA A 22 24.50 -7.85 12.93
N THR A 23 23.77 -7.50 11.88
CA THR A 23 22.30 -7.51 11.86
C THR A 23 21.73 -8.92 11.91
N ALA A 24 22.38 -9.89 11.26
CA ALA A 24 21.99 -11.30 11.32
C ALA A 24 22.12 -11.86 12.74
N ALA A 25 23.26 -11.64 13.39
CA ALA A 25 23.50 -12.09 14.76
C ALA A 25 22.50 -11.47 15.76
N ALA A 26 22.17 -10.17 15.61
CA ALA A 26 21.17 -9.51 16.45
C ALA A 26 19.77 -10.14 16.28
N ARG A 27 19.36 -10.39 15.02
CA ARG A 27 18.08 -11.05 14.73
C ARG A 27 18.02 -12.46 15.31
N GLU A 28 19.09 -13.23 15.17
CA GLU A 28 19.19 -14.59 15.71
C GLU A 28 19.11 -14.60 17.24
N THR A 29 19.81 -13.67 17.91
CA THR A 29 19.77 -13.53 19.36
C THR A 29 18.37 -13.18 19.86
N ILE A 30 17.69 -12.23 19.20
CA ILE A 30 16.32 -11.85 19.54
C ILE A 30 15.35 -13.01 19.28
N ALA A 31 15.50 -13.71 18.15
CA ALA A 31 14.69 -14.87 17.82
C ALA A 31 14.87 -16.00 18.85
N ALA A 32 16.10 -16.28 19.27
CA ALA A 32 16.39 -17.27 20.31
C ALA A 32 15.78 -16.88 21.67
N ALA A 33 15.86 -15.61 22.04
CA ALA A 33 15.23 -15.09 23.26
C ALA A 33 13.70 -15.21 23.23
N LEU A 34 13.09 -14.99 22.06
CA LEU A 34 11.65 -15.10 21.84
C LEU A 34 11.17 -16.54 21.61
N ALA A 35 12.04 -17.46 21.20
CA ALA A 35 11.68 -18.86 20.96
C ALA A 35 11.20 -19.58 22.23
N GLY A 36 11.67 -19.14 23.40
CA GLY A 36 11.20 -19.62 24.71
C GLY A 36 10.04 -18.80 25.30
N ALA A 37 9.56 -17.76 24.61
CA ALA A 37 8.42 -16.98 25.05
C ALA A 37 7.13 -17.69 24.62
N ASN A 38 6.53 -18.42 25.55
CA ASN A 38 5.21 -19.03 25.40
C ASN A 38 4.14 -18.17 26.09
N ALA A 39 2.88 -18.41 25.73
CA ALA A 39 1.74 -17.71 26.31
C ALA A 39 1.68 -17.87 27.84
N GLU A 40 2.11 -19.01 28.38
CA GLU A 40 2.11 -19.27 29.82
C GLU A 40 3.10 -18.37 30.57
N LYS A 41 4.33 -18.21 30.07
CA LYS A 41 5.32 -17.31 30.67
C LYS A 41 4.86 -15.87 30.58
N LEU A 42 4.28 -15.47 29.45
CA LEU A 42 3.72 -14.12 29.30
C LEU A 42 2.59 -13.87 30.30
N ALA A 43 1.68 -14.82 30.48
CA ALA A 43 0.60 -14.71 31.46
C ALA A 43 1.13 -14.60 32.89
N ALA A 44 2.10 -15.44 33.26
CA ALA A 44 2.73 -15.40 34.58
C ALA A 44 3.41 -14.04 34.86
N GLU A 45 4.14 -13.50 33.89
CA GLU A 45 4.77 -12.17 34.02
C GLU A 45 3.73 -11.05 34.13
N LEU A 46 2.64 -11.12 33.37
CA LEU A 46 1.53 -10.16 33.47
C LEU A 46 0.89 -10.20 34.85
N ASP A 47 0.70 -11.37 35.45
CA ASP A 47 0.13 -11.52 36.79
C ASP A 47 1.01 -10.92 37.89
N THR A 48 2.32 -10.74 37.64
CA THR A 48 3.21 -10.03 38.59
C THR A 48 3.05 -8.51 38.55
N LEU A 49 2.49 -7.96 37.48
CA LEU A 49 2.31 -6.52 37.32
C LEU A 49 1.11 -6.03 38.15
N THR A 50 1.19 -4.81 38.66
CA THR A 50 0.11 -4.22 39.46
C THR A 50 -0.23 -2.81 39.02
N GLY A 51 -1.48 -2.40 39.25
CA GLY A 51 -1.95 -1.04 39.00
C GLY A 51 -1.79 -0.61 37.54
N LYS A 52 -1.11 0.52 37.32
CA LYS A 52 -0.95 1.14 36.01
C LYS A 52 -0.14 0.28 35.03
N ASP A 53 0.90 -0.40 35.51
CA ASP A 53 1.81 -1.16 34.63
C ASP A 53 1.10 -2.39 34.04
N TYR A 54 0.22 -3.03 34.82
CA TYR A 54 -0.65 -4.09 34.33
C TYR A 54 -1.58 -3.59 33.21
N ILE A 55 -2.26 -2.46 33.46
CA ILE A 55 -3.20 -1.86 32.50
C ILE A 55 -2.48 -1.48 31.20
N ASP A 56 -1.30 -0.85 31.31
CA ASP A 56 -0.52 -0.43 30.14
C ASP A 56 -0.03 -1.64 29.31
N ALA A 57 0.44 -2.70 29.97
CA ALA A 57 0.85 -3.94 29.30
C ALA A 57 -0.34 -4.60 28.60
N TYR A 58 -1.50 -4.66 29.26
CA TYR A 58 -2.72 -5.23 28.70
C TYR A 58 -3.22 -4.45 27.48
N VAL A 59 -3.26 -3.12 27.56
CA VAL A 59 -3.69 -2.25 26.44
C VAL A 59 -2.79 -2.45 25.23
N LYS A 60 -1.46 -2.52 25.41
CA LYS A 60 -0.50 -2.76 24.33
C LYS A 60 -0.71 -4.12 23.66
N LEU A 61 -1.01 -5.16 24.43
CA LEU A 61 -1.31 -6.49 23.88
C LEU A 61 -2.64 -6.51 23.12
N ALA A 62 -3.67 -5.84 23.66
CA ALA A 62 -4.99 -5.75 23.04
C ALA A 62 -4.95 -5.13 21.63
N GLU A 63 -3.96 -4.28 21.32
CA GLU A 63 -3.76 -3.68 19.99
C GLU A 63 -3.50 -4.71 18.88
N PHE A 64 -2.97 -5.88 19.23
CA PHE A 64 -2.65 -6.94 18.27
C PHE A 64 -3.83 -7.89 18.02
N ILE A 65 -4.84 -7.86 18.90
CA ILE A 65 -6.02 -8.74 18.84
C ILE A 65 -7.24 -7.97 18.34
N THR A 66 -7.32 -6.68 18.68
CA THR A 66 -8.40 -5.80 18.26
C THR A 66 -8.01 -5.09 16.97
N PRO A 67 -8.75 -5.26 15.87
CA PRO A 67 -8.50 -4.52 14.64
C PRO A 67 -8.54 -3.03 14.94
N LYS A 68 -7.40 -2.34 14.85
CA LYS A 68 -7.38 -0.88 14.91
C LYS A 68 -8.08 -0.37 13.66
N LEU A 69 -9.12 0.44 13.85
CA LEU A 69 -9.78 1.11 12.75
C LEU A 69 -8.74 2.00 12.05
N GLN A 70 -8.24 1.54 10.89
CA GLN A 70 -7.27 2.30 10.11
C GLN A 70 -7.98 3.59 9.68
N ARG A 71 -7.51 4.72 10.22
CA ARG A 71 -7.98 6.03 9.80
C ARG A 71 -7.61 6.20 8.33
N THR A 72 -8.56 5.98 7.44
CA THR A 72 -8.42 6.28 6.02
C THR A 72 -8.35 7.79 5.86
N ALA A 73 -7.13 8.32 5.78
CA ALA A 73 -6.92 9.60 5.13
C ALA A 73 -7.22 9.36 3.64
N LEU A 74 -8.39 9.78 3.17
CA LEU A 74 -8.67 9.90 1.75
C LEU A 74 -7.78 11.03 1.21
N SER A 75 -6.51 10.71 0.96
CA SER A 75 -5.67 11.54 0.12
C SER A 75 -6.15 11.32 -1.31
N ALA A 76 -7.20 12.04 -1.69
CA ALA A 76 -7.52 12.23 -3.08
C ALA A 76 -6.42 13.12 -3.68
N GLU A 77 -5.25 12.52 -3.96
CA GLU A 77 -4.29 13.07 -4.91
C GLU A 77 -4.94 12.89 -6.29
N GLN A 78 -5.97 13.69 -6.54
CA GLN A 78 -6.56 13.76 -7.86
C GLN A 78 -5.50 14.44 -8.73
N GLU A 79 -4.75 13.64 -9.47
CA GLU A 79 -3.91 14.15 -10.56
C GLU A 79 -4.82 14.99 -11.46
N ARG A 80 -4.78 16.31 -11.26
CA ARG A 80 -5.50 17.29 -12.08
C ARG A 80 -4.79 17.39 -13.42
N SER A 81 -4.92 16.34 -14.21
CA SER A 81 -4.57 16.39 -15.62
C SER A 81 -5.67 17.18 -16.36
N PRO A 82 -5.33 18.20 -17.17
CA PRO A 82 -6.31 18.94 -17.94
C PRO A 82 -7.03 17.98 -18.89
N ARG A 83 -8.33 17.78 -18.68
CA ARG A 83 -9.17 16.98 -19.58
C ARG A 83 -9.62 17.85 -20.75
N LYS A 84 -9.35 17.40 -21.98
CA LYS A 84 -9.97 17.99 -23.17
C LYS A 84 -11.46 17.66 -23.13
N VAL A 85 -12.29 18.67 -22.90
CA VAL A 85 -13.75 18.57 -23.01
C VAL A 85 -14.14 19.18 -24.34
N THR A 86 -14.49 18.35 -25.32
CA THR A 86 -15.01 18.82 -26.61
C THR A 86 -16.51 19.05 -26.47
N ILE A 87 -16.94 20.31 -26.43
CA ILE A 87 -18.36 20.67 -26.41
C ILE A 87 -18.80 20.87 -27.86
N THR A 88 -19.60 19.94 -28.38
CA THR A 88 -20.20 20.08 -29.71
C THR A 88 -21.55 20.78 -29.60
N ILE A 89 -21.59 22.07 -29.88
CA ILE A 89 -22.84 22.84 -29.91
C ILE A 89 -23.63 22.40 -31.16
N GLY A 90 -24.86 21.92 -30.96
CA GLY A 90 -25.72 21.39 -32.02
C GLY A 90 -25.62 19.88 -32.24
N GLY A 91 -25.16 19.12 -31.25
CA GLY A 91 -25.15 17.66 -31.25
C GLY A 91 -24.05 17.03 -32.11
N THR A 92 -23.83 15.74 -31.92
CA THR A 92 -22.91 14.94 -32.74
C THR A 92 -23.41 14.83 -34.18
N PRO A 93 -22.55 14.53 -35.17
CA PRO A 93 -22.98 14.27 -36.54
C PRO A 93 -24.12 13.24 -36.63
N GLU A 94 -24.02 12.17 -35.83
CA GLU A 94 -25.04 11.13 -35.69
C GLU A 94 -26.38 11.69 -35.19
N GLN A 95 -26.36 12.61 -34.22
CA GLN A 95 -27.58 13.26 -33.71
C GLN A 95 -28.20 14.20 -34.75
N ARG A 96 -27.39 14.83 -35.61
CA ARG A 96 -27.90 15.68 -36.70
C ARG A 96 -28.58 14.84 -37.78
N GLU A 97 -27.97 13.72 -38.16
CA GLU A 97 -28.56 12.78 -39.13
C GLU A 97 -29.86 12.17 -38.60
N ALA A 98 -29.87 11.75 -37.32
CA ALA A 98 -31.08 11.26 -36.67
C ALA A 98 -32.20 12.32 -36.65
N ASN A 99 -31.86 13.59 -36.40
CA ASN A 99 -32.84 14.68 -36.43
C ASN A 99 -33.38 14.96 -37.85
N ILE A 100 -32.53 14.85 -38.88
CA ILE A 100 -32.94 15.02 -40.28
C ILE A 100 -33.84 13.86 -40.74
N GLN A 101 -33.49 12.62 -40.38
CA GLN A 101 -34.29 11.44 -40.71
C GLN A 101 -35.64 11.47 -40.00
N ALA A 102 -35.68 11.87 -38.73
CA ALA A 102 -36.92 12.09 -37.99
C ALA A 102 -37.77 13.22 -38.61
N ALA A 103 -37.15 14.32 -39.06
CA ALA A 103 -37.85 15.41 -39.75
C ALA A 103 -38.45 14.98 -41.10
N HIS A 104 -37.76 14.12 -41.86
CA HIS A 104 -38.27 13.54 -43.11
C HIS A 104 -39.48 12.61 -42.88
N TYR A 105 -39.44 11.80 -41.82
CA TYR A 105 -40.57 10.95 -41.44
C TYR A 105 -41.82 11.76 -41.06
N LEU A 106 -41.63 12.92 -40.40
CA LEU A 106 -42.72 13.81 -39.98
C LEU A 106 -43.30 14.65 -41.14
N THR A 107 -42.53 14.90 -42.20
CA THR A 107 -42.97 15.67 -43.38
C THR A 107 -43.50 14.78 -44.52
N GLY A 108 -43.17 13.48 -44.55
CA GLY A 108 -43.68 12.52 -45.53
C GLY A 108 -45.07 11.92 -45.24
N GLY A 109 -45.81 12.48 -44.29
CA GLY A 109 -47.15 12.03 -43.89
C GLY A 109 -48.30 12.96 -44.32
N LYS A 110 -48.08 13.82 -45.31
CA LYS A 110 -49.15 14.61 -45.92
C LYS A 110 -48.96 14.67 -47.43
N GLU A 111 -49.96 14.08 -48.09
CA GLU A 111 -50.20 13.89 -49.54
C GLU A 111 -49.59 12.62 -50.15
#